data_AF-A0AAF0QUI8-F1
#
_entry.id   AF-A0AAF0QUI8-F1
#
_cell.length_a   1.000
_cell.length_b   1.000
_cell.length_c   1.000
_cell.angle_alpha   90.00
_cell.angle_beta   90.00
_cell.angle_gamma   90.00
#
_symmetry.space_group_name_H-M   'P 1'
#
loop_
_entity.id
_entity.type
_entity.pdbx_description
1 polymer ?
#
loop_
_entity_poly.entity_id
_entity_poly.type
_entity_poly.pdbx_seq_one_letter_code
_entity_poly.pdbx_strand_id
1 'polypeptide(L)' 'MVGVKIMKAKAIVERSNPKVVGVSVDGRCSTTLDPFCCNRVWLCSDKNGLINVTPVVG' A
#
# COMPACT_ATOMS: atom_id res chain seq x y z
N MET A 1 -1.75 -7.02 7.04
CA MET A 1 -1.79 -5.55 6.95
C MET A 1 -3.20 -4.97 6.91
N VAL A 2 -4.22 -5.73 6.46
CA VAL A 2 -5.62 -5.27 6.51
C VAL A 2 -6.01 -4.79 7.92
N GLY A 3 -6.75 -3.70 8.01
CA GLY A 3 -7.16 -3.05 9.27
C GLY A 3 -6.09 -2.17 9.94
N VAL A 4 -4.90 -2.04 9.35
CA VAL A 4 -3.83 -1.16 9.87
C VAL A 4 -4.02 0.26 9.31
N LYS A 5 -3.72 1.29 10.11
CA LYS A 5 -3.68 2.68 9.62
C LYS A 5 -2.64 2.85 8.51
N ILE A 6 -2.97 3.58 7.45
CA ILE A 6 -2.11 3.75 6.27
C ILE A 6 -0.68 4.21 6.59
N MET A 7 -0.51 5.17 7.51
CA MET A 7 0.81 5.66 7.94
C MET A 7 1.65 4.56 8.62
N LYS A 8 1.01 3.70 9.42
CA LYS A 8 1.67 2.56 10.05
C LYS A 8 2.00 1.48 9.03
N ALA A 9 1.11 1.24 8.06
CA ALA A 9 1.37 0.29 6.97
C ALA A 9 2.57 0.71 6.12
N LYS A 10 2.68 1.99 5.76
CA LYS A 10 3.84 2.55 5.05
C LYS A 10 5.15 2.29 5.78
N ALA A 11 5.20 2.61 7.07
CA ALA A 11 6.39 2.37 7.89
C ALA A 11 6.77 0.88 7.98
N ILE A 12 5.79 -0.02 8.02
CA ILE A 12 6.07 -1.46 8.04
C ILE A 12 6.63 -1.91 6.69
N VAL A 13 6.03 -1.52 5.56
CA VAL A 13 6.53 -1.86 4.21
C VAL A 13 7.99 -1.45 4.03
N GLU A 14 8.29 -0.19 4.30
CA GLU A 14 9.63 0.39 4.05
C GLU A 14 10.68 -0.18 5.01
N ARG A 15 10.30 -0.55 6.24
CA ARG A 15 11.19 -1.26 7.18
C ARG A 15 11.41 -2.71 6.78
N SER A 16 10.38 -3.39 6.28
CA SER A 16 10.46 -4.80 5.88
C SER A 16 11.26 -4.97 4.59
N ASN A 17 11.16 -4.03 3.66
CA ASN A 17 11.96 -4.03 2.44
C ASN A 17 12.37 -2.59 2.06
N PRO A 18 13.61 -2.18 2.38
CA PRO A 18 14.12 -0.83 2.08
C PRO A 18 14.18 -0.52 0.58
N LYS A 19 14.09 -1.52 -0.30
CA LYS A 19 14.07 -1.34 -1.76
C LYS A 19 12.67 -1.03 -2.30
N VAL A 20 11.66 -1.00 -1.43
CA VAL A 20 10.26 -0.81 -1.79
C VAL A 20 9.71 0.44 -1.11
N VAL A 21 8.94 1.22 -1.86
CA VAL A 21 8.24 2.42 -1.36
C VAL A 21 6.75 2.12 -1.18
N GLY A 22 6.22 2.40 0.01
CA GLY A 22 4.79 2.32 0.28
C GLY A 22 4.06 3.55 -0.29
N VAL A 23 3.16 3.35 -1.25
CA VAL A 23 2.41 4.43 -1.90
C VAL A 23 0.96 4.38 -1.46
N SER A 24 0.51 5.42 -0.77
CA SER A 24 -0.88 5.59 -0.34
C SER A 24 -1.77 6.00 -1.49
N VAL A 25 -2.89 5.29 -1.68
CA VAL A 25 -3.91 5.61 -2.70
C VAL A 25 -5.26 5.75 -2.02
N ASP A 26 -5.87 6.92 -2.16
CA ASP A 26 -7.13 7.23 -1.50
C ASP A 26 -8.33 6.66 -2.27
N GLY A 27 -9.13 5.86 -1.55
CA GLY A 27 -10.53 5.57 -1.87
C GLY A 27 -10.80 4.64 -3.05
N ARG A 28 -9.90 4.51 -4.02
CA ARG A 28 -10.02 3.60 -5.16
C ARG A 28 -8.64 3.15 -5.60
N CYS A 29 -8.18 2.01 -5.10
CA CYS A 29 -7.20 1.23 -5.86
C CYS A 29 -7.91 0.69 -7.10
N SER A 30 -8.06 1.56 -8.09
CA SER A 30 -8.47 1.16 -9.42
C SER A 30 -7.47 0.11 -9.86
N THR A 31 -7.97 -1.05 -10.26
CA THR A 31 -7.26 -2.26 -10.71
C THR A 31 -6.35 -2.06 -11.93
N THR A 32 -6.01 -0.81 -12.23
CA THR A 32 -5.21 -0.30 -13.35
C THR A 32 -4.02 0.53 -12.82
N LEU A 33 -3.36 0.04 -11.77
CA LEU A 33 -2.00 0.50 -11.45
C LEU A 33 -1.06 -0.31 -12.34
N ASP A 34 -0.33 0.40 -13.20
CA ASP A 34 0.58 -0.08 -14.26
C ASP A 34 1.44 -1.30 -13.83
N PRO A 35 1.76 -2.22 -14.75
CA PRO A 35 2.19 -3.55 -14.40
C PRO A 35 3.66 -3.54 -13.94
N PHE A 36 3.89 -3.95 -12.70
CA PHE A 36 5.19 -4.43 -12.23
C PHE A 36 6.28 -3.37 -12.05
N CYS A 37 6.10 -2.49 -11.08
CA CYS A 37 7.21 -1.85 -10.37
C CYS A 37 7.57 -2.67 -9.12
N CYS A 38 8.63 -3.49 -9.21
CA CYS A 38 9.14 -4.31 -8.09
C CYS A 38 9.58 -3.50 -6.85
N ASN A 39 9.66 -2.17 -6.96
CA ASN A 39 10.07 -1.24 -5.92
C ASN A 39 8.90 -0.47 -5.30
N ARG A 40 7.65 -0.88 -5.53
CA ARG A 40 6.47 -0.19 -5.01
C ARG A 40 5.49 -1.18 -4.39
N VAL A 41 4.82 -0.75 -3.32
CA VAL A 41 3.68 -1.43 -2.73
C VAL A 41 2.54 -0.43 -2.58
N TRP A 42 1.40 -0.78 -3.16
CA TRP A 42 0.21 0.04 -3.08
C TRP A 42 -0.54 -0.19 -1.76
N LEU A 43 -0.80 0.91 -1.06
CA LEU A 43 -1.48 0.96 0.22
C LEU A 43 -2.86 1.58 0.00
N CYS A 44 -3.85 0.73 -0.20
CA CYS A 44 -5.24 1.09 -0.40
C CYS A 44 -5.93 1.22 0.95
N SER A 45 -6.42 2.40 1.30
CA SER A 45 -7.23 2.59 2.50
C SER A 45 -8.71 2.83 2.19
N ASP A 46 -9.56 2.43 3.14
CA ASP A 46 -10.96 2.83 3.19
C ASP A 46 -11.11 4.30 3.61
N LYS A 47 -12.38 4.75 3.69
CA LYS A 47 -12.75 6.08 4.18
C LYS A 47 -12.29 6.40 5.61
N ASN A 48 -11.90 5.39 6.39
CA ASN A 48 -11.41 5.53 7.76
C ASN A 48 -9.87 5.55 7.82
N GLY A 49 -9.19 5.52 6.68
CA GLY A 49 -7.73 5.47 6.60
C GLY A 49 -7.13 4.11 6.99
N LEU A 50 -7.95 3.04 6.97
CA LEU A 50 -7.54 1.67 7.28
C LEU A 50 -7.30 0.89 5.99
N ILE A 51 -6.22 0.12 5.94
CA ILE A 51 -5.92 -0.74 4.80
C ILE A 51 -7.08 -1.73 4.60
N ASN A 52 -7.71 -1.68 3.44
CA ASN A 52 -8.88 -2.52 3.09
C ASN A 52 -8.59 -3.57 2.02
N VAL A 53 -7.42 -3.50 1.39
CA VAL A 53 -6.92 -4.48 0.42
C VAL A 53 -5.54 -4.96 0.86
N THR A 54 -5.24 -6.25 0.68
CA THR A 54 -3.91 -6.78 0.97
C THR A 54 -2.87 -6.10 0.06
N PRO A 55 -1.88 -5.40 0.62
CA PRO A 55 -0.84 -4.76 -0.18
C PRO A 55 0.02 -5.81 -0.89
N VAL A 56 0.23 -5.61 -2.17
CA VAL A 56 1.11 -6.43 -3.01
C VAL A 56 2.16 -5.54 -3.66
N VAL A 57 3.34 -6.12 -3.88
CA VAL A 57 4.41 -5.46 -4.63
C VAL A 57 3.97 -5.38 -6.09
N GLY A 58 4.05 -4.19 -6.70
CA GLY A 58 3.58 -3.93 -8.05
C GLY A 58 3.64 -2.47 -8.45
#